data_AF-A0A7W3TH30-F1
#
_entry.id   AF-A0A7W3TH30-F1
#
_cell.length_a   1.000
_cell.length_b   1.000
_cell.length_c   1.000
_cell.angle_alpha   90.00
_cell.angle_beta   90.00
_cell.angle_gamma   90.00
#
_symmetry.space_group_name_H-M   'P 1'
#
loop_
_entity.id
_entity.type
_entity.pdbx_description
1 polymer ?
#
loop_
_entity_poly.entity_id
_entity_poly.type
_entity_poly.pdbx_seq_one_letter_code
_entity_poly.pdbx_strand_id
1 'polypeptide(L)'
;MADDLSADFSIDYSVLHQVRENMLELAEEAGSGGASGDYRDLGEANPGERRAALGHSGLSEAFNLFYTMSRTRVKEAKDGLEELGNLFGGVADGFFNVDSQLAQSAGASKAAGDLDNWRADTEAYQQWESDRAAWEKYLASIGVPQQDIDNPEFLLHKACAVDDPPGFCEQWKEDVDAARAGDGDRPPENPGEAPSKPEDTPPTRWEHTDASGTTVIELELDDNHEIVKETATVTTTDGQKFVSETVYDGTVHTVEDGNGRGYTFRDQTTTSTYADGTTTTSETVYNGEPRTVSLGEDSTGRERFAAFQDYTVTSTDEDGKTVSTTKVVLDDDGSGTMTVTADGETTEYTRSGPNAKWEEK
;
A
#
# COMPACT_ATOMS: atom_id res chain seq x y z
N MET A 1 25.27 -9.10 -9.67
CA MET A 1 25.37 -8.86 -8.22
C MET A 1 24.47 -7.67 -7.98
N ALA A 2 23.19 -7.96 -7.75
CA ALA A 2 22.23 -6.95 -7.37
C ALA A 2 22.50 -6.67 -5.90
N ASP A 3 22.87 -5.42 -5.59
CA ASP A 3 22.89 -4.98 -4.20
C ASP A 3 21.46 -5.10 -3.68
N ASP A 4 21.37 -5.90 -2.63
CA ASP A 4 20.26 -6.03 -1.71
C ASP A 4 19.90 -4.63 -1.21
N LEU A 5 18.87 -4.04 -1.82
CA LEU A 5 18.22 -2.81 -1.37
C LEU A 5 17.12 -3.15 -0.35
N SER A 6 17.32 -4.15 0.51
CA SER A 6 16.68 -4.12 1.82
C SER A 6 17.25 -2.91 2.53
N ALA A 7 16.48 -1.81 2.53
CA ALA A 7 16.79 -0.68 3.35
C ALA A 7 16.68 -1.14 4.81
N ASP A 8 17.80 -1.56 5.39
CA ASP A 8 17.94 -1.80 6.82
C ASP A 8 17.95 -0.45 7.53
N PHE A 9 16.77 0.17 7.66
CA PHE A 9 16.55 1.24 8.63
C PHE A 9 16.43 0.57 10.00
N SER A 10 17.58 0.16 10.56
CA SER A 10 17.71 -0.64 11.78
C SER A 10 17.22 0.11 13.03
N ILE A 11 15.92 0.24 13.19
CA ILE A 11 15.27 0.42 14.49
C ILE A 11 14.62 -0.93 14.81
N ASP A 12 15.07 -1.56 15.88
CA ASP A 12 14.48 -2.82 16.35
C ASP A 12 13.12 -2.49 16.99
N TYR A 13 12.04 -2.65 16.19
CA TYR A 13 10.67 -2.36 16.60
C TYR A 13 10.29 -3.14 17.86
N SER A 14 10.76 -4.38 17.97
CA SER A 14 10.51 -5.22 19.14
C SER A 14 11.13 -4.62 20.40
N VAL A 15 12.33 -4.04 20.28
CA VAL A 15 12.99 -3.32 21.38
C VAL A 15 12.25 -2.04 21.72
N LEU A 16 11.73 -1.29 20.75
CA LEU A 16 10.95 -0.08 21.02
C LEU A 16 9.61 -0.36 21.69
N HIS A 17 8.87 -1.39 21.23
CA HIS A 17 7.65 -1.84 21.91
C HIS A 17 7.95 -2.37 23.31
N GLN A 18 9.05 -3.10 23.49
CA GLN A 18 9.47 -3.57 24.80
C GLN A 18 9.88 -2.41 25.72
N VAL A 19 10.50 -1.35 25.19
CA VAL A 19 10.76 -0.12 25.95
C VAL A 19 9.45 0.56 26.34
N ARG A 20 8.45 0.65 25.45
CA ARG A 20 7.11 1.15 25.79
C ARG A 20 6.49 0.35 26.93
N GLU A 21 6.44 -0.98 26.82
CA GLU A 21 5.87 -1.86 27.86
C GLU A 21 6.56 -1.63 29.21
N ASN A 22 7.89 -1.65 29.26
CA ASN A 22 8.65 -1.42 30.49
C ASN A 22 8.37 -0.04 31.11
N MET A 23 8.19 1.00 30.28
CA MET A 23 7.90 2.36 30.75
C MET A 23 6.47 2.46 31.31
N LEU A 24 5.50 1.82 30.67
CA LEU A 24 4.12 1.76 31.14
C LEU A 24 3.99 0.94 32.42
N GLU A 25 4.68 -0.20 32.51
CA GLU A 25 4.74 -1.02 33.73
C GLU A 25 5.39 -0.24 34.89
N LEU A 26 6.49 0.48 34.63
CA LEU A 26 7.12 1.34 35.63
C LEU A 26 6.21 2.49 36.08
N ALA A 27 5.43 3.07 35.16
CA ALA A 27 4.44 4.10 35.46
C ALA A 27 3.31 3.55 36.34
N GLU A 28 2.86 2.32 36.08
CA GLU A 28 1.87 1.63 36.89
C GLU A 28 2.40 1.30 38.30
N GLU A 29 3.64 0.77 38.40
CA GLU A 29 4.33 0.50 39.66
C GLU A 29 4.56 1.75 40.51
N ALA A 30 4.89 2.89 39.88
CA ALA A 30 5.05 4.17 40.56
C ALA A 30 3.74 4.62 41.26
N GLY A 31 2.59 4.19 40.73
CA GLY A 31 1.27 4.34 41.33
C GLY A 31 0.95 5.79 41.69
N SER A 32 0.49 6.02 42.93
CA SER A 32 0.10 7.36 43.41
C SER A 32 1.22 8.12 44.14
N GLY A 33 2.49 7.73 44.00
CA GLY A 33 3.55 8.32 44.81
C GLY A 33 4.54 7.37 45.47
N GLY A 34 4.48 6.07 45.16
CA GLY A 34 5.11 5.02 45.99
C GLY A 34 4.54 4.94 47.43
N ALA A 35 3.51 5.73 47.74
CA ALA A 35 2.92 5.80 49.07
C ALA A 35 1.79 4.77 49.20
N SER A 36 2.03 3.75 50.00
CA SER A 36 1.05 2.73 50.36
C SER A 36 0.92 2.59 51.88
N GLY A 37 -0.20 1.99 52.32
CA GLY A 37 -0.47 1.71 53.73
C GLY A 37 -0.36 2.93 54.64
N ASP A 38 0.16 2.70 55.85
CA ASP A 38 0.25 3.70 56.93
C ASP A 38 0.98 4.98 56.51
N TYR A 39 1.93 4.91 55.58
CA TYR A 39 2.62 6.11 55.07
C TYR A 39 1.68 7.01 54.27
N ARG A 40 0.82 6.42 53.43
CA ARG A 40 -0.20 7.16 52.68
C ARG A 40 -1.27 7.69 53.61
N ASP A 41 -1.79 6.85 54.49
CA ASP A 41 -2.87 7.21 55.41
C ASP A 41 -2.44 8.37 56.31
N LEU A 42 -1.21 8.34 56.82
CA LEU A 42 -0.63 9.43 57.60
C LEU A 42 -0.35 10.68 56.73
N GLY A 43 0.04 10.50 55.46
CA GLY A 43 0.27 11.59 54.52
C GLY A 43 -1.00 12.37 54.17
N GLU A 44 -2.13 11.66 54.07
CA GLU A 44 -3.45 12.21 53.72
C GLU A 44 -4.28 12.65 54.93
N ALA A 45 -3.92 12.21 56.13
CA ALA A 45 -4.59 12.58 57.38
C ALA A 45 -4.65 14.10 57.60
N ASN A 46 -5.59 14.56 58.43
CA ASN A 46 -5.62 15.97 58.81
C ASN A 46 -4.49 16.31 59.80
N PRO A 47 -4.15 17.60 59.99
CA PRO A 47 -3.03 18.01 60.87
C PRO A 47 -3.15 17.50 62.32
N GLY A 48 -4.37 17.37 62.84
CA GLY A 48 -4.63 16.88 64.19
C GLY A 48 -4.31 15.39 64.34
N GLU A 49 -4.79 14.58 63.41
CA GLU A 49 -4.53 13.13 63.35
C GLU A 49 -3.05 12.83 63.13
N ARG A 50 -2.41 13.52 62.19
CA ARG A 50 -0.97 13.39 61.95
C ARG A 50 -0.14 13.71 63.18
N ARG A 51 -0.49 14.81 63.87
CA ARG A 51 0.19 15.21 65.10
C ARG A 51 -0.04 14.21 66.22
N ALA A 52 -1.25 13.65 66.33
CA ALA A 52 -1.55 12.62 67.32
C ALA A 52 -0.72 11.35 67.08
N ALA A 53 -0.53 10.95 65.83
CA ALA A 53 0.26 9.78 65.46
C ALA A 53 1.79 10.02 65.62
N LEU A 54 2.29 11.18 65.21
CA LEU A 54 3.73 11.50 65.23
C LEU A 54 4.22 12.10 66.54
N GLY A 55 3.31 12.50 67.44
CA GLY A 55 3.63 13.05 68.77
C GLY A 55 4.25 14.44 68.77
N HIS A 56 4.55 15.03 67.61
CA HIS A 56 5.24 16.33 67.50
C HIS A 56 4.74 17.16 66.31
N SER A 57 4.43 18.44 66.52
CA SER A 57 3.89 19.32 65.47
C SER A 57 4.88 19.57 64.33
N GLY A 58 6.15 19.85 64.67
CA GLY A 58 7.17 20.08 63.64
C GLY A 58 7.45 18.82 62.81
N LEU A 59 7.26 17.62 63.38
CA LEU A 59 7.42 16.36 62.64
C LEU A 59 6.22 16.12 61.73
N SER A 60 5.01 16.45 62.19
CA SER A 60 3.79 16.43 61.39
C SER A 60 3.87 17.37 60.17
N GLU A 61 4.35 18.60 60.37
CA GLU A 61 4.52 19.57 59.27
C GLU A 61 5.60 19.13 58.29
N ALA A 62 6.78 18.72 58.78
CA ALA A 62 7.86 18.23 57.92
C ALA A 62 7.46 16.98 57.13
N PHE A 63 6.75 16.04 57.77
CA PHE A 63 6.26 14.83 57.12
C PHE A 63 5.23 15.15 56.03
N ASN A 64 4.27 16.03 56.29
CA ASN A 64 3.26 16.40 55.28
C ASN A 64 3.88 17.15 54.09
N LEU A 65 4.85 18.03 54.34
CA LEU A 65 5.58 18.72 53.29
C LEU A 65 6.35 17.71 52.43
N PHE A 66 7.07 16.79 53.05
CA PHE A 66 7.79 15.72 52.36
C PHE A 66 6.84 14.82 51.56
N TYR A 67 5.74 14.36 52.17
CA TYR A 67 4.72 13.53 51.52
C TYR A 67 4.14 14.21 50.28
N THR A 68 3.76 15.49 50.40
CA THR A 68 3.16 16.25 49.30
C THR A 68 4.15 16.44 48.16
N MET A 69 5.39 16.85 48.46
CA MET A 69 6.42 17.00 47.44
C MET A 69 6.75 15.67 46.77
N SER A 70 6.90 14.59 47.55
CA SER A 70 7.18 13.25 47.04
C SER A 70 6.08 12.76 46.11
N ARG A 71 4.81 12.89 46.51
CA ARG A 71 3.66 12.49 45.70
C ARG A 71 3.59 13.28 44.39
N THR A 72 3.78 14.59 44.42
CA THR A 72 3.76 15.42 43.20
C THR A 72 4.87 14.99 42.23
N ARG A 73 6.10 14.80 42.73
CA ARG A 73 7.23 14.40 41.88
C ARG A 73 7.05 13.03 41.25
N VAL A 74 6.49 12.08 41.99
CA VAL A 74 6.21 10.75 41.46
C VAL A 74 5.06 10.79 40.46
N LYS A 75 4.04 11.63 40.66
CA LYS A 75 3.00 11.84 39.66
C LYS A 75 3.59 12.43 38.37
N GLU A 76 4.41 13.47 38.47
CA GLU A 76 5.12 14.05 37.32
C GLU A 76 5.98 12.99 36.59
N ALA A 77 6.66 12.12 37.35
CA ALA A 77 7.44 11.02 36.77
C ALA A 77 6.55 9.98 36.09
N LYS A 78 5.40 9.64 36.68
CA LYS A 78 4.41 8.73 36.08
C LYS A 78 3.90 9.28 34.74
N ASP A 79 3.39 10.51 34.75
CA ASP A 79 2.82 11.16 33.56
C ASP A 79 3.89 11.22 32.45
N GLY A 80 5.16 11.54 32.79
CA GLY A 80 6.27 11.55 31.83
C GLY A 80 6.71 10.17 31.32
N LEU A 81 6.59 9.11 32.13
CA LEU A 81 6.85 7.73 31.69
C LEU A 81 5.77 7.24 30.72
N GLU A 82 4.50 7.56 30.97
CA GLU A 82 3.40 7.25 30.05
C GLU A 82 3.58 7.98 28.72
N GLU A 83 3.90 9.28 28.75
CA GLU A 83 4.14 10.10 27.55
C GLU A 83 5.34 9.58 26.75
N LEU A 84 6.45 9.27 27.41
CA LEU A 84 7.64 8.71 26.75
C LEU A 84 7.40 7.31 26.19
N GLY A 85 6.70 6.44 26.92
CA GLY A 85 6.33 5.11 26.45
C GLY A 85 5.44 5.17 25.20
N ASN A 86 4.46 6.07 25.20
CA ASN A 86 3.59 6.29 24.04
C ASN A 86 4.36 6.88 22.85
N LEU A 87 5.34 7.77 23.08
CA LEU A 87 6.23 8.28 22.03
C LEU A 87 7.05 7.15 21.38
N PHE A 88 7.62 6.24 22.17
CA PHE A 88 8.34 5.08 21.63
C PHE A 88 7.42 4.14 20.85
N GLY A 89 6.18 3.95 21.32
CA GLY A 89 5.13 3.26 20.57
C GLY A 89 4.86 3.93 19.22
N GLY A 90 4.55 5.23 19.22
CA GLY A 90 4.24 5.98 18.00
C GLY A 90 5.41 6.03 17.00
N VAL A 91 6.67 6.05 17.47
CA VAL A 91 7.85 5.94 16.60
C VAL A 91 7.98 4.53 16.03
N ALA A 92 7.79 3.49 16.85
CA ALA A 92 7.80 2.11 16.39
C ALA A 92 6.71 1.87 15.34
N ASP A 93 5.49 2.33 15.62
CA ASP A 93 4.33 2.23 14.73
C ASP A 93 4.51 3.03 13.44
N GLY A 94 5.11 4.22 13.54
CA GLY A 94 5.38 5.10 12.40
C GLY A 94 6.45 4.52 11.46
N PHE A 95 7.57 4.06 11.99
CA PHE A 95 8.60 3.40 11.19
C PHE A 95 8.14 2.03 10.68
N PHE A 96 7.41 1.26 11.50
CA PHE A 96 6.79 0.02 11.05
C PHE A 96 5.80 0.26 9.92
N ASN A 97 4.94 1.29 9.97
CA ASN A 97 4.02 1.60 8.87
C ASN A 97 4.77 2.00 7.59
N VAL A 98 5.90 2.71 7.70
CA VAL A 98 6.75 3.03 6.54
C VAL A 98 7.42 1.77 6.00
N ASP A 99 7.96 0.90 6.86
CA ASP A 99 8.57 -0.37 6.45
C ASP A 99 7.54 -1.37 5.92
N SER A 100 6.34 -1.40 6.46
CA SER A 100 5.24 -2.23 5.96
C SER A 100 4.76 -1.71 4.62
N GLN A 101 4.68 -0.39 4.42
CA GLN A 101 4.39 0.22 3.12
C GLN A 101 5.51 -0.05 2.11
N LEU A 102 6.78 -0.08 2.53
CA LEU A 102 7.92 -0.42 1.68
C LEU A 102 7.97 -1.91 1.33
N ALA A 103 7.73 -2.81 2.28
CA ALA A 103 7.61 -4.26 2.04
C ALA A 103 6.37 -4.59 1.20
N GLN A 104 5.26 -3.89 1.44
CA GLN A 104 4.08 -3.88 0.57
C GLN A 104 4.47 -3.42 -0.82
N SER A 105 5.20 -2.32 -0.99
CA SER A 105 5.56 -1.83 -2.32
C SER A 105 6.36 -2.86 -3.15
N ALA A 106 7.24 -3.65 -2.52
CA ALA A 106 8.02 -4.68 -3.21
C ALA A 106 7.17 -5.94 -3.55
N GLY A 107 6.34 -6.42 -2.60
CA GLY A 107 5.45 -7.56 -2.82
C GLY A 107 4.25 -7.24 -3.74
N ALA A 108 3.65 -6.07 -3.56
CA ALA A 108 2.54 -5.54 -4.35
C ALA A 108 2.98 -5.19 -5.77
N SER A 109 4.21 -4.70 -6.00
CA SER A 109 4.72 -4.50 -7.37
C SER A 109 4.77 -5.80 -8.16
N LYS A 110 5.14 -6.92 -7.53
CA LYS A 110 5.09 -8.24 -8.16
C LYS A 110 3.64 -8.69 -8.37
N ALA A 111 2.79 -8.53 -7.36
CA ALA A 111 1.38 -8.91 -7.45
C ALA A 111 0.65 -8.17 -8.59
N ALA A 112 0.85 -6.85 -8.67
CA ALA A 112 0.35 -6.00 -9.74
C ALA A 112 0.90 -6.45 -11.11
N GLY A 113 2.20 -6.73 -11.22
CA GLY A 113 2.80 -7.23 -12.46
C GLY A 113 2.22 -8.57 -12.92
N ASP A 114 2.01 -9.52 -12.00
CA ASP A 114 1.41 -10.81 -12.32
C ASP A 114 -0.07 -10.68 -12.73
N LEU A 115 -0.82 -9.78 -12.09
CA LEU A 115 -2.21 -9.47 -12.45
C LEU A 115 -2.30 -8.79 -13.83
N ASP A 116 -1.43 -7.82 -14.11
CA ASP A 116 -1.36 -7.14 -15.41
C ASP A 116 -1.01 -8.12 -16.54
N ASN A 117 -0.06 -9.02 -16.31
CA ASN A 117 0.27 -10.09 -17.25
C ASN A 117 -0.95 -10.98 -17.51
N TRP A 118 -1.66 -11.41 -16.46
CA TRP A 118 -2.88 -12.21 -16.61
C TRP A 118 -3.96 -11.48 -17.42
N ARG A 119 -4.15 -10.17 -17.20
CA ARG A 119 -5.10 -9.35 -17.98
C ARG A 119 -4.70 -9.28 -19.45
N ALA A 120 -3.43 -9.00 -19.73
CA ALA A 120 -2.90 -8.93 -21.09
C ALA A 120 -3.01 -10.28 -21.82
N ASP A 121 -2.67 -11.39 -21.15
CA ASP A 121 -2.80 -12.73 -21.69
C ASP A 121 -4.27 -13.09 -21.96
N THR A 122 -5.18 -12.65 -21.09
CA THR A 122 -6.63 -12.86 -21.23
C THR A 122 -7.17 -12.09 -22.43
N GLU A 123 -6.80 -10.82 -22.58
CA GLU A 123 -7.19 -10.01 -23.74
C GLU A 123 -6.64 -10.61 -25.04
N ALA A 124 -5.37 -11.01 -25.07
CA ALA A 124 -4.74 -11.64 -26.22
C ALA A 124 -5.43 -12.97 -26.61
N TYR A 125 -5.76 -13.80 -25.62
CA TYR A 125 -6.47 -15.06 -25.86
C TYR A 125 -7.90 -14.83 -26.37
N GLN A 126 -8.65 -13.90 -25.78
CA GLN A 126 -10.00 -13.53 -26.24
C GLN A 126 -9.99 -12.96 -27.66
N GLN A 127 -9.01 -12.12 -27.97
CA GLN A 127 -8.82 -11.59 -29.32
C GLN A 127 -8.53 -12.72 -30.32
N TRP A 128 -7.63 -13.64 -29.98
CA TRP A 128 -7.35 -14.82 -30.82
C TRP A 128 -8.61 -15.68 -31.03
N GLU A 129 -9.43 -15.90 -30.00
CA GLU A 129 -10.70 -16.65 -30.15
C GLU A 129 -11.68 -15.94 -31.10
N SER A 130 -11.78 -14.61 -31.01
CA SER A 130 -12.60 -13.80 -31.91
C SER A 130 -12.10 -13.88 -33.35
N ASP A 131 -10.79 -13.72 -33.56
CA ASP A 131 -10.16 -13.78 -34.89
C ASP A 131 -10.28 -15.18 -35.50
N ARG A 132 -10.13 -16.23 -34.67
CA ARG A 132 -10.37 -17.61 -35.10
C ARG A 132 -11.81 -17.81 -35.55
N ALA A 133 -12.78 -17.35 -34.77
CA ALA A 133 -14.19 -17.46 -35.15
C ALA A 133 -14.52 -16.71 -36.45
N ALA A 134 -13.93 -15.53 -36.65
CA ALA A 134 -14.05 -14.77 -37.89
C ALA A 134 -13.42 -15.50 -39.09
N TRP A 135 -12.22 -16.05 -38.90
CA TRP A 135 -11.51 -16.84 -39.91
C TRP A 135 -12.26 -18.10 -40.31
N GLU A 136 -12.72 -18.91 -39.34
CA GLU A 136 -13.49 -20.13 -39.59
C GLU A 136 -14.79 -19.83 -40.34
N LYS A 137 -15.50 -18.77 -39.94
CA LYS A 137 -16.71 -18.30 -40.63
C LYS A 137 -16.42 -17.88 -42.07
N TYR A 138 -15.30 -17.21 -42.31
CA TYR A 138 -14.87 -16.83 -43.66
C TYR A 138 -14.56 -18.06 -44.52
N LEU A 139 -13.77 -19.02 -44.01
CA LEU A 139 -13.44 -20.25 -44.71
C LEU A 139 -14.71 -21.03 -45.11
N ALA A 140 -15.68 -21.14 -44.20
CA ALA A 140 -16.97 -21.75 -44.49
C ALA A 140 -17.74 -20.99 -45.59
N SER A 141 -17.68 -19.65 -45.59
CA SER A 141 -18.38 -18.81 -46.56
C SER A 141 -17.87 -18.96 -48.00
N ILE A 142 -16.58 -19.20 -48.18
CA ILE A 142 -15.96 -19.44 -49.50
C ILE A 142 -16.00 -20.92 -49.91
N GLY A 143 -16.58 -21.79 -49.08
CA GLY A 143 -16.80 -23.21 -49.39
C GLY A 143 -15.64 -24.15 -49.04
N VAL A 144 -14.78 -23.78 -48.09
CA VAL A 144 -13.79 -24.72 -47.53
C VAL A 144 -14.51 -25.83 -46.76
N PRO A 145 -14.15 -27.12 -46.96
CA PRO A 145 -14.76 -28.23 -46.22
C PRO A 145 -14.55 -28.11 -44.70
N GLN A 146 -15.57 -28.45 -43.90
CA GLN A 146 -15.49 -28.39 -42.44
C GLN A 146 -14.31 -29.20 -41.86
N GLN A 147 -13.99 -30.36 -42.46
CA GLN A 147 -12.83 -31.17 -42.06
C GLN A 147 -11.49 -30.43 -42.18
N ASP A 148 -11.38 -29.48 -43.13
CA ASP A 148 -10.18 -28.67 -43.34
C ASP A 148 -10.19 -27.45 -42.42
N ILE A 149 -11.38 -26.90 -42.12
CA ILE A 149 -11.55 -25.82 -41.12
C ILE A 149 -11.18 -26.32 -39.72
N ASP A 150 -11.61 -27.52 -39.35
CA ASP A 150 -11.32 -28.14 -38.05
C ASP A 150 -9.85 -28.61 -37.92
N ASN A 151 -9.07 -28.56 -39.01
CA ASN A 151 -7.68 -28.98 -39.01
C ASN A 151 -6.75 -27.79 -38.65
N PRO A 152 -6.08 -27.81 -37.48
CA PRO A 152 -5.19 -26.72 -37.06
C PRO A 152 -3.96 -26.55 -37.97
N GLU A 153 -3.60 -27.54 -38.79
CA GLU A 153 -2.51 -27.43 -39.76
C GLU A 153 -2.96 -26.89 -41.12
N PHE A 154 -4.25 -26.64 -41.33
CA PHE A 154 -4.75 -26.12 -42.59
C PHE A 154 -4.31 -24.69 -42.83
N LEU A 155 -3.65 -24.46 -43.96
CA LEU A 155 -3.16 -23.16 -44.38
C LEU A 155 -3.73 -22.82 -45.76
N LEU A 156 -4.71 -21.92 -45.81
CA LEU A 156 -5.42 -21.54 -47.04
C LEU A 156 -4.46 -21.17 -48.18
N HIS A 157 -3.44 -20.35 -47.89
CA HIS A 157 -2.45 -19.96 -48.88
C HIS A 157 -1.65 -21.15 -49.45
N LYS A 158 -1.38 -22.20 -48.64
CA LYS A 158 -0.72 -23.42 -49.12
C LYS A 158 -1.68 -24.26 -49.95
N ALA A 159 -2.94 -24.40 -49.52
CA ALA A 159 -3.97 -25.12 -50.26
C ALA A 159 -4.22 -24.49 -51.65
N CYS A 160 -4.06 -23.17 -51.77
CA CYS A 160 -4.25 -22.42 -53.01
C CYS A 160 -2.98 -22.22 -53.86
N ALA A 161 -1.82 -22.71 -53.41
CA ALA A 161 -0.53 -22.60 -54.10
C ALA A 161 -0.13 -23.86 -54.90
N VAL A 162 -1.07 -24.80 -55.09
CA VAL A 162 -0.87 -26.04 -55.87
C VAL A 162 -1.25 -25.84 -57.34
N ASP A 163 -0.82 -26.76 -58.21
CA ASP A 163 -1.02 -26.66 -59.67
C ASP A 163 -2.51 -26.72 -60.10
N ASP A 164 -3.36 -27.42 -59.32
CA ASP A 164 -4.81 -27.52 -59.53
C ASP A 164 -5.54 -27.17 -58.22
N PRO A 165 -5.71 -25.87 -57.91
CA PRO A 165 -6.21 -25.43 -56.61
C PRO A 165 -7.72 -25.68 -56.49
N PRO A 166 -8.21 -25.96 -55.27
CA PRO A 166 -9.66 -26.11 -55.01
C PRO A 166 -10.47 -24.87 -55.42
N GLY A 167 -11.75 -25.05 -55.76
CA GLY A 167 -12.61 -23.96 -56.24
C GLY A 167 -12.78 -22.78 -55.28
N PHE A 168 -12.70 -23.01 -53.96
CA PHE A 168 -12.74 -21.93 -52.97
C PHE A 168 -11.56 -20.94 -53.10
N CYS A 169 -10.46 -21.34 -53.73
CA CYS A 169 -9.29 -20.49 -53.94
C CYS A 169 -9.52 -19.38 -54.97
N GLU A 170 -10.52 -19.52 -55.84
CA GLU A 170 -10.92 -18.47 -56.78
C GLU A 170 -11.59 -17.33 -56.02
N GLN A 171 -12.60 -17.65 -55.20
CA GLN A 171 -13.30 -16.68 -54.34
C GLN A 171 -12.32 -15.95 -53.41
N TRP A 172 -11.40 -16.68 -52.77
CA TRP A 172 -10.40 -16.06 -51.90
C TRP A 172 -9.52 -15.04 -52.63
N LYS A 173 -9.11 -15.32 -53.87
CA LYS A 173 -8.32 -14.38 -54.69
C LYS A 173 -9.13 -13.15 -55.07
N GLU A 174 -10.39 -13.34 -55.46
CA GLU A 174 -11.30 -12.24 -55.78
C GLU A 174 -11.49 -11.31 -54.57
N ASP A 175 -11.70 -11.85 -53.38
CA ASP A 175 -11.88 -11.06 -52.16
C ASP A 175 -10.60 -10.26 -51.82
N VAL A 176 -9.42 -10.87 -51.96
CA VAL A 176 -8.13 -10.20 -51.75
C VAL A 176 -7.91 -9.08 -52.77
N ASP A 177 -8.21 -9.32 -54.04
CA ASP A 177 -8.04 -8.33 -55.10
C ASP A 177 -9.05 -7.17 -54.96
N ALA A 178 -10.30 -7.46 -54.57
CA ALA A 178 -11.32 -6.47 -54.26
C ALA A 178 -10.90 -5.58 -53.08
N ALA A 179 -10.40 -6.17 -52.00
CA ALA A 179 -9.89 -5.43 -50.86
C ALA A 179 -8.70 -4.52 -51.23
N ARG A 180 -7.81 -4.99 -52.11
CA ARG A 180 -6.68 -4.21 -52.61
C ARG A 180 -7.10 -3.05 -53.51
N ALA A 181 -8.19 -3.21 -54.26
CA ALA A 181 -8.79 -2.15 -55.08
C ALA A 181 -9.61 -1.14 -54.24
N GLY A 182 -9.93 -1.46 -52.98
CA GLY A 182 -10.79 -0.66 -52.11
C GLY A 182 -12.28 -0.91 -52.30
N ASP A 183 -12.65 -1.98 -53.01
CA ASP A 183 -14.02 -2.32 -53.41
C ASP A 183 -14.63 -3.46 -52.55
N GLY A 184 -14.03 -3.78 -51.41
CA GLY A 184 -14.50 -4.82 -50.48
C GLY A 184 -13.73 -4.86 -49.17
N ASP A 185 -14.24 -5.62 -48.21
CA ASP A 185 -13.56 -5.87 -46.94
C ASP A 185 -12.38 -6.84 -47.15
N ARG A 186 -11.28 -6.62 -46.41
CA ARG A 186 -10.16 -7.55 -46.41
C ARG A 186 -10.61 -8.88 -45.79
N PRO A 187 -10.30 -10.04 -46.40
CA PRO A 187 -10.51 -11.33 -45.76
C PRO A 187 -9.86 -11.34 -44.37
N PRO A 188 -10.53 -11.93 -43.35
CA PRO A 188 -9.90 -12.17 -42.06
C PRO A 188 -8.58 -12.92 -42.25
N GLU A 189 -7.62 -12.66 -41.38
CA GLU A 189 -6.35 -13.38 -41.41
C GLU A 189 -6.44 -14.65 -40.56
N ASN A 190 -5.65 -15.66 -40.91
CA ASN A 190 -5.48 -16.81 -40.02
C ASN A 190 -4.78 -16.31 -38.75
N PRO A 191 -5.39 -16.43 -37.56
CA PRO A 191 -4.83 -15.90 -36.32
C PRO A 191 -3.59 -16.70 -35.84
N GLY A 192 -3.28 -17.83 -36.47
CA GLY A 192 -2.13 -18.66 -36.14
C GLY A 192 -2.38 -19.56 -34.94
N GLU A 193 -1.29 -20.03 -34.33
CA GLU A 193 -1.31 -20.87 -33.13
C GLU A 193 -1.93 -20.12 -31.96
N ALA A 194 -2.74 -20.82 -31.16
CA ALA A 194 -3.37 -20.24 -29.98
C ALA A 194 -2.31 -19.75 -28.99
N PRO A 195 -2.43 -18.54 -28.44
CA PRO A 195 -1.65 -18.19 -27.27
C PRO A 195 -2.01 -19.12 -26.11
N SER A 196 -1.11 -19.23 -25.13
CA SER A 196 -1.39 -19.98 -23.91
C SER A 196 -2.66 -19.43 -23.26
N LYS A 197 -3.65 -20.30 -23.04
CA LYS A 197 -4.86 -19.90 -22.34
C LYS A 197 -4.48 -19.56 -20.88
N PRO A 198 -4.78 -18.35 -20.39
CA PRO A 198 -4.59 -18.03 -18.98
C PRO A 198 -5.59 -18.80 -18.11
N GLU A 199 -5.31 -18.85 -16.80
CA GLU A 199 -6.24 -19.41 -15.82
C GLU A 199 -7.57 -18.64 -15.84
N ASP A 200 -8.68 -19.33 -15.61
CA ASP A 200 -10.02 -18.72 -15.69
C ASP A 200 -10.26 -17.66 -14.59
N THR A 201 -9.49 -17.72 -13.49
CA THR A 201 -9.56 -16.76 -12.38
C THR A 201 -8.26 -15.99 -12.24
N PRO A 202 -8.31 -14.67 -11.97
CA PRO A 202 -7.12 -13.85 -11.78
C PRO A 202 -6.31 -14.32 -10.56
N PRO A 203 -4.97 -14.15 -10.60
CA PRO A 203 -4.14 -14.34 -9.42
C PRO A 203 -4.48 -13.26 -8.39
N THR A 204 -4.76 -13.68 -7.16
CA THR A 204 -5.18 -12.79 -6.07
C THR A 204 -4.43 -13.03 -4.77
N ARG A 205 -3.50 -13.99 -4.74
CA ARG A 205 -2.71 -14.32 -3.54
C ARG A 205 -1.27 -14.65 -3.88
N TRP A 206 -0.35 -14.03 -3.15
CA TRP A 206 1.08 -14.29 -3.23
C TRP A 206 1.65 -14.51 -1.84
N GLU A 207 2.61 -15.42 -1.75
CA GLU A 207 3.28 -15.74 -0.51
C GLU A 207 4.78 -15.81 -0.76
N HIS A 208 5.55 -15.14 0.09
CA HIS A 208 7.00 -15.14 0.06
C HIS A 208 7.54 -15.40 1.46
N THR A 209 8.51 -16.29 1.57
CA THR A 209 9.21 -16.58 2.83
C THR A 209 10.70 -16.40 2.63
N ASP A 210 11.33 -15.65 3.53
CA ASP A 210 12.76 -15.38 3.55
C ASP A 210 13.33 -15.56 4.98
N ALA A 211 14.53 -15.02 5.22
CA ALA A 211 15.19 -15.11 6.53
C ALA A 211 14.53 -14.24 7.62
N SER A 212 13.71 -13.26 7.24
CA SER A 212 13.06 -12.29 8.12
C SER A 212 11.63 -12.71 8.48
N GLY A 213 10.99 -13.50 7.63
CA GLY A 213 9.66 -14.02 7.91
C GLY A 213 8.91 -14.50 6.67
N THR A 214 7.58 -14.49 6.77
CA THR A 214 6.66 -14.78 5.68
C THR A 214 5.76 -13.58 5.43
N THR A 215 5.68 -13.15 4.17
CA THR A 215 4.77 -12.11 3.70
C THR A 215 3.72 -12.75 2.79
N VAL A 216 2.45 -12.49 3.09
CA VAL A 216 1.30 -12.88 2.27
C VAL A 216 0.62 -11.61 1.77
N ILE A 217 0.43 -11.50 0.47
CA ILE A 217 -0.34 -10.44 -0.18
C ILE A 217 -1.61 -11.06 -0.75
N GLU A 218 -2.77 -10.49 -0.42
CA GLU A 218 -4.08 -10.89 -0.92
C GLU A 218 -4.79 -9.67 -1.52
N LEU A 219 -5.35 -9.84 -2.71
CA LEU A 219 -6.10 -8.80 -3.44
C LEU A 219 -7.57 -9.20 -3.54
N GLU A 220 -8.47 -8.27 -3.26
CA GLU A 220 -9.87 -8.37 -3.66
C GLU A 220 -10.10 -7.48 -4.88
N LEU A 221 -10.75 -8.05 -5.90
CA LEU A 221 -11.01 -7.40 -7.18
C LEU A 221 -12.50 -7.16 -7.37
N ASP A 222 -12.87 -6.13 -8.13
CA ASP A 222 -14.24 -5.90 -8.60
C ASP A 222 -14.60 -6.74 -9.83
N ASP A 223 -15.82 -6.56 -10.36
CA ASP A 223 -16.31 -7.26 -11.55
C ASP A 223 -15.49 -6.95 -12.84
N ASN A 224 -14.72 -5.87 -12.85
CA ASN A 224 -13.81 -5.50 -13.94
C ASN A 224 -12.36 -5.94 -13.66
N HIS A 225 -12.14 -6.74 -12.62
CA HIS A 225 -10.85 -7.16 -12.10
C HIS A 225 -9.99 -6.03 -11.53
N GLU A 226 -10.55 -4.85 -11.25
CA GLU A 226 -9.84 -3.74 -10.60
C GLU A 226 -9.67 -3.98 -9.10
N ILE A 227 -8.51 -3.60 -8.57
CA ILE A 227 -8.20 -3.80 -7.15
C ILE A 227 -9.08 -2.87 -6.30
N VAL A 228 -9.87 -3.46 -5.40
CA VAL A 228 -10.70 -2.73 -4.43
C VAL A 228 -10.17 -2.85 -3.00
N LYS A 229 -9.37 -3.88 -2.73
CA LYS A 229 -8.70 -4.05 -1.44
C LYS A 229 -7.40 -4.84 -1.58
N GLU A 230 -6.40 -4.45 -0.81
CA GLU A 230 -5.16 -5.19 -0.62
C GLU A 230 -5.01 -5.54 0.85
N THR A 231 -4.61 -6.78 1.13
CA THR A 231 -4.28 -7.25 2.47
C THR A 231 -2.85 -7.76 2.46
N ALA A 232 -1.98 -7.15 3.24
CA ALA A 232 -0.63 -7.61 3.47
C ALA A 232 -0.52 -8.16 4.89
N THR A 233 -0.11 -9.41 5.01
CA THR A 233 0.18 -10.06 6.28
C THR A 233 1.66 -10.37 6.34
N VAL A 234 2.36 -9.84 7.35
CA VAL A 234 3.75 -10.18 7.66
C VAL A 234 3.77 -11.01 8.93
N THR A 235 4.40 -12.18 8.86
CA THR A 235 4.66 -13.05 10.01
C THR A 235 6.16 -13.19 10.19
N THR A 236 6.69 -12.67 11.29
CA THR A 236 8.12 -12.71 11.60
C THR A 236 8.55 -14.11 12.04
N THR A 237 9.87 -14.36 12.09
CA THR A 237 10.42 -15.66 12.49
C THR A 237 10.15 -16.06 13.94
N ASP A 238 9.92 -15.09 14.83
CA ASP A 238 9.48 -15.28 16.22
C ASP A 238 7.96 -15.43 16.37
N GLY A 239 7.22 -15.38 15.27
CA GLY A 239 5.79 -15.65 15.22
C GLY A 239 4.89 -14.43 15.48
N GLN A 240 5.46 -13.23 15.55
CA GLN A 240 4.67 -12.01 15.57
C GLN A 240 3.99 -11.80 14.22
N LYS A 241 2.75 -11.32 14.25
CA LYS A 241 1.93 -11.13 13.06
C LYS A 241 1.50 -9.69 12.97
N PHE A 242 1.67 -9.12 11.78
CA PHE A 242 1.24 -7.79 11.44
C PHE A 242 0.36 -7.87 10.20
N VAL A 243 -0.73 -7.12 10.18
CA VAL A 243 -1.68 -7.10 9.06
C VAL A 243 -1.90 -5.66 8.66
N SER A 244 -1.92 -5.40 7.35
CA SER A 244 -2.26 -4.09 6.80
C SER A 244 -3.30 -4.32 5.70
N GLU A 245 -4.47 -3.71 5.88
CA GLU A 245 -5.58 -3.78 4.93
C GLU A 245 -5.79 -2.40 4.33
N THR A 246 -5.58 -2.26 3.02
CA THR A 246 -5.86 -1.04 2.26
C THR A 246 -7.12 -1.23 1.45
N VAL A 247 -8.15 -0.45 1.72
CA VAL A 247 -9.40 -0.42 0.95
C VAL A 247 -9.39 0.81 0.05
N TYR A 248 -9.77 0.62 -1.21
CA TYR A 248 -9.91 1.69 -2.19
C TYR A 248 -11.39 1.98 -2.42
N ASP A 249 -11.89 3.08 -1.85
CA ASP A 249 -13.30 3.48 -1.90
C ASP A 249 -13.52 4.91 -2.43
N GLY A 250 -12.43 5.63 -2.72
CA GLY A 250 -12.45 7.02 -3.18
C GLY A 250 -12.71 7.26 -4.66
N THR A 251 -12.79 8.55 -4.99
CA THR A 251 -12.83 9.04 -6.38
C THR A 251 -11.50 8.71 -7.07
N VAL A 252 -11.58 8.20 -8.30
CA VAL A 252 -10.40 7.92 -9.12
C VAL A 252 -9.99 9.20 -9.85
N HIS A 253 -8.78 9.67 -9.61
CA HIS A 253 -8.15 10.79 -10.29
C HIS A 253 -7.08 10.28 -11.24
N THR A 254 -7.09 10.73 -12.49
CA THR A 254 -6.13 10.27 -13.50
C THR A 254 -5.38 11.43 -14.13
N VAL A 255 -4.08 11.25 -14.40
CA VAL A 255 -3.25 12.18 -15.17
C VAL A 255 -2.37 11.42 -16.15
N GLU A 256 -2.10 12.00 -17.31
CA GLU A 256 -1.19 11.44 -18.31
C GLU A 256 0.09 12.28 -18.40
N ASP A 257 1.24 11.64 -18.51
CA ASP A 257 2.51 12.33 -18.72
C ASP A 257 2.78 12.68 -20.19
N GLY A 258 3.90 13.36 -20.47
CA GLY A 258 4.29 13.72 -21.83
C GLY A 258 4.60 12.53 -22.76
N ASN A 259 4.73 11.31 -22.22
CA ASN A 259 4.94 10.08 -22.97
C ASN A 259 3.63 9.29 -23.22
N GLY A 260 2.48 9.80 -22.78
CA GLY A 260 1.21 9.10 -22.88
C GLY A 260 0.99 8.04 -21.79
N ARG A 261 1.77 8.07 -20.69
CA ARG A 261 1.59 7.14 -19.57
C ARG A 261 0.59 7.72 -18.57
N GLY A 262 -0.49 6.98 -18.33
CA GLY A 262 -1.48 7.30 -17.31
C GLY A 262 -1.01 6.95 -15.90
N TYR A 263 -1.40 7.79 -14.93
CA TYR A 263 -1.21 7.61 -13.49
C TYR A 263 -2.55 7.80 -12.81
N THR A 264 -2.81 6.99 -11.79
CA THR A 264 -4.07 6.97 -11.06
C THR A 264 -3.84 7.22 -9.57
N PHE A 265 -4.65 8.09 -8.99
CA PHE A 265 -4.72 8.35 -7.55
C PHE A 265 -6.15 8.08 -7.08
N ARG A 266 -6.29 7.51 -5.89
CA ARG A 266 -7.60 7.13 -5.35
C ARG A 266 -7.57 7.24 -3.84
N ASP A 267 -8.61 7.80 -3.25
CA ASP A 267 -8.70 7.80 -1.80
C ASP A 267 -8.69 6.37 -1.29
N GLN A 268 -7.99 6.19 -0.18
CA GLN A 268 -7.75 4.88 0.40
C GLN A 268 -7.79 4.94 1.91
N THR A 269 -8.29 3.87 2.51
CA THR A 269 -8.26 3.66 3.95
C THR A 269 -7.36 2.47 4.25
N THR A 270 -6.27 2.70 4.96
CA THR A 270 -5.34 1.66 5.40
C THR A 270 -5.53 1.40 6.89
N THR A 271 -5.85 0.17 7.26
CA THR A 271 -5.89 -0.28 8.66
C THR A 271 -4.71 -1.20 8.93
N SER A 272 -3.84 -0.80 9.84
CA SER A 272 -2.72 -1.60 10.33
C SER A 272 -3.09 -2.24 11.66
N THR A 273 -2.91 -3.55 11.77
CA THR A 273 -3.04 -4.34 13.01
C THR A 273 -1.66 -4.84 13.41
N TYR A 274 -1.25 -4.54 14.64
CA TYR A 274 0.06 -4.89 15.18
C TYR A 274 0.02 -6.23 15.93
N ALA A 275 1.20 -6.72 16.32
CA ALA A 275 1.34 -8.01 16.99
C ALA A 275 0.64 -8.08 18.36
N ASP A 276 0.49 -6.95 19.04
CA ASP A 276 -0.25 -6.83 20.30
C ASP A 276 -1.78 -6.78 20.11
N GLY A 277 -2.24 -6.76 18.85
CA GLY A 277 -3.64 -6.70 18.47
C GLY A 277 -4.21 -5.28 18.37
N THR A 278 -3.43 -4.25 18.70
CA THR A 278 -3.84 -2.86 18.52
C THR A 278 -3.95 -2.52 17.04
N THR A 279 -4.76 -1.50 16.73
CA THR A 279 -4.99 -1.07 15.35
C THR A 279 -4.84 0.43 15.18
N THR A 280 -4.30 0.83 14.04
CA THR A 280 -4.28 2.22 13.57
C THR A 280 -4.92 2.26 12.20
N THR A 281 -5.87 3.19 12.01
CA THR A 281 -6.50 3.43 10.70
C THR A 281 -6.06 4.77 10.16
N SER A 282 -5.56 4.78 8.93
CA SER A 282 -5.15 5.97 8.19
C SER A 282 -6.00 6.13 6.93
N GLU A 283 -6.75 7.22 6.85
CA GLU A 283 -7.49 7.64 5.66
C GLU A 283 -6.63 8.60 4.85
N THR A 284 -6.36 8.30 3.59
CA THR A 284 -5.69 9.18 2.63
C THR A 284 -6.70 9.70 1.64
N VAL A 285 -6.90 11.01 1.64
CA VAL A 285 -7.77 11.71 0.69
C VAL A 285 -6.92 12.53 -0.26
N TYR A 286 -7.03 12.26 -1.56
CA TYR A 286 -6.38 13.04 -2.60
C TYR A 286 -7.19 14.29 -2.93
N ASN A 287 -6.50 15.43 -3.01
CA ASN A 287 -7.10 16.75 -3.12
C ASN A 287 -6.64 17.46 -4.39
N GLY A 288 -7.52 18.25 -4.99
CA GLY A 288 -7.21 19.02 -6.21
C GLY A 288 -7.03 18.14 -7.45
N GLU A 289 -6.41 18.69 -8.49
CA GLU A 289 -6.15 17.95 -9.75
C GLU A 289 -4.76 17.29 -9.73
N PRO A 290 -4.63 16.04 -10.20
CA PRO A 290 -3.34 15.40 -10.36
C PRO A 290 -2.51 16.09 -11.45
N ARG A 291 -1.18 16.09 -11.26
CA ARG A 291 -0.21 16.82 -12.09
C ARG A 291 0.98 15.93 -12.42
N THR A 292 1.70 16.28 -13.49
CA THR A 292 2.96 15.64 -13.88
C THR A 292 4.06 16.68 -14.10
N VAL A 293 5.29 16.34 -13.73
CA VAL A 293 6.48 17.16 -13.99
C VAL A 293 7.58 16.33 -14.65
N SER A 294 8.28 16.92 -15.62
CA SER A 294 9.48 16.30 -16.21
C SER A 294 10.65 16.33 -15.22
N LEU A 295 11.28 15.17 -15.06
CA LEU A 295 12.50 14.96 -14.29
C LEU A 295 13.76 15.00 -15.15
N GLY A 296 13.61 15.37 -16.43
CA GLY A 296 14.65 15.30 -17.45
C GLY A 296 14.90 13.89 -17.99
N GLU A 297 15.85 13.80 -18.92
CA GLU A 297 16.21 12.56 -19.59
C GLU A 297 17.05 11.63 -18.70
N ASP A 298 16.81 10.33 -18.83
CA ASP A 298 17.68 9.30 -18.28
C ASP A 298 18.93 9.05 -19.15
N SER A 299 19.78 8.11 -18.73
CA SER A 299 20.99 7.73 -19.45
C SER A 299 20.73 7.09 -20.82
N THR A 300 19.49 6.75 -21.14
CA THR A 300 19.05 6.20 -22.43
C THR A 300 18.43 7.26 -23.35
N GLY A 301 18.34 8.52 -22.89
CA GLY A 301 17.70 9.61 -23.63
C GLY A 301 16.17 9.56 -23.57
N ARG A 302 15.59 8.83 -22.60
CA ARG A 302 14.14 8.83 -22.36
C ARG A 302 13.79 9.87 -21.32
N GLU A 303 12.83 10.72 -21.64
CA GLU A 303 12.30 11.69 -20.68
C GLU A 303 11.52 10.96 -19.57
N ARG A 304 11.81 11.33 -18.32
CA ARG A 304 11.17 10.78 -17.13
C ARG A 304 10.20 11.78 -16.55
N PHE A 305 9.12 11.28 -15.97
CA PHE A 305 8.10 12.09 -15.33
C PHE A 305 7.83 11.60 -13.91
N ALA A 306 7.42 12.52 -13.04
CA ALA A 306 6.78 12.22 -11.76
C ALA A 306 5.34 12.73 -11.81
N ALA A 307 4.40 11.89 -11.37
CA ALA A 307 3.02 12.28 -11.13
C ALA A 307 2.79 12.53 -9.64
N PHE A 308 1.99 13.53 -9.31
CA PHE A 308 1.68 13.86 -7.92
C PHE A 308 0.36 14.62 -7.80
N GLN A 309 -0.21 14.58 -6.61
CA GLN A 309 -1.43 15.28 -6.24
C GLN A 309 -1.33 15.70 -4.77
N ASP A 310 -2.03 16.76 -4.40
CA ASP A 310 -2.13 17.15 -2.99
C ASP A 310 -2.89 16.05 -2.25
N TYR A 311 -2.59 15.85 -0.97
CA TYR A 311 -3.30 14.84 -0.18
C TYR A 311 -3.35 15.21 1.29
N THR A 312 -4.34 14.64 1.97
CA THR A 312 -4.47 14.71 3.42
C THR A 312 -4.52 13.28 3.94
N VAL A 313 -3.70 12.98 4.94
CA VAL A 313 -3.75 11.73 5.70
C VAL A 313 -4.29 12.04 7.08
N THR A 314 -5.31 11.31 7.52
CA THR A 314 -5.81 11.37 8.88
C THR A 314 -5.66 10.00 9.51
N SER A 315 -4.88 9.92 10.58
CA SER A 315 -4.66 8.68 11.33
C SER A 315 -5.46 8.70 12.63
N THR A 316 -6.08 7.58 12.95
CA THR A 316 -6.92 7.35 14.12
C THR A 316 -6.48 6.08 14.85
N ASP A 317 -6.57 6.09 16.17
CA ASP A 317 -6.36 4.91 17.00
C ASP A 317 -7.61 3.98 17.01
N GLU A 318 -7.53 2.87 17.74
CA GLU A 318 -8.60 1.88 17.86
C GLU A 318 -9.91 2.44 18.46
N ASP A 319 -9.84 3.53 19.23
CA ASP A 319 -10.98 4.23 19.81
C ASP A 319 -11.60 5.25 18.83
N GLY A 320 -11.02 5.38 17.63
CA GLY A 320 -11.41 6.35 16.61
C GLY A 320 -10.98 7.78 16.93
N LYS A 321 -10.07 7.98 17.90
CA LYS A 321 -9.51 9.30 18.21
C LYS A 321 -8.40 9.60 17.20
N THR A 322 -8.46 10.80 16.61
CA THR A 322 -7.39 11.28 15.72
C THR A 322 -6.08 11.42 16.49
N VAL A 323 -5.06 10.70 16.02
CA VAL A 323 -3.68 10.77 16.54
C VAL A 323 -2.81 11.70 15.74
N SER A 324 -3.05 11.80 14.42
CA SER A 324 -2.34 12.74 13.57
C SER A 324 -3.15 13.17 12.35
N THR A 325 -2.81 14.32 11.80
CA THR A 325 -3.26 14.77 10.48
C THR A 325 -2.07 15.33 9.73
N THR A 326 -1.80 14.77 8.55
CA THR A 326 -0.76 15.21 7.64
C THR A 326 -1.40 15.82 6.41
N LYS A 327 -1.09 17.07 6.10
CA LYS A 327 -1.54 17.75 4.89
C LYS A 327 -0.36 18.04 3.99
N VAL A 328 -0.42 17.62 2.74
CA VAL A 328 0.61 17.87 1.73
C VAL A 328 0.03 18.72 0.61
N VAL A 329 0.72 19.82 0.31
CA VAL A 329 0.39 20.73 -0.80
C VAL A 329 1.63 20.84 -1.69
N LEU A 330 1.45 20.53 -2.96
CA LEU A 330 2.53 20.43 -3.94
C LEU A 330 2.39 21.53 -4.99
N ASP A 331 3.53 22.10 -5.37
CA ASP A 331 3.64 23.07 -6.45
C ASP A 331 3.87 22.36 -7.79
N ASP A 332 3.71 23.08 -8.90
CA ASP A 332 3.76 22.50 -10.26
C ASP A 332 5.14 21.94 -10.64
N ASP A 333 6.21 22.40 -9.99
CA ASP A 333 7.56 21.87 -10.16
C ASP A 333 7.83 20.63 -9.27
N GLY A 334 6.82 20.19 -8.52
CA GLY A 334 6.89 19.09 -7.57
C GLY A 334 7.51 19.44 -6.23
N SER A 335 7.93 20.70 -6.00
CA SER A 335 8.23 21.20 -4.65
C SER A 335 6.95 21.28 -3.81
N GLY A 336 7.06 21.62 -2.53
CA GLY A 336 5.84 21.81 -1.74
C GLY A 336 6.06 21.92 -0.24
N THR A 337 4.93 21.89 0.46
CA THR A 337 4.84 21.97 1.92
C THR A 337 4.08 20.77 2.48
N MET A 338 4.52 20.30 3.64
CA MET A 338 3.82 19.30 4.43
C MET A 338 3.62 19.84 5.83
N THR A 339 2.40 19.74 6.34
CA THR A 339 2.06 20.09 7.72
C THR A 339 1.62 18.83 8.44
N VAL A 340 2.28 18.51 9.54
CA VAL A 340 1.90 17.38 10.40
C VAL A 340 1.41 17.95 11.72
N THR A 341 0.18 17.62 12.09
CA THR A 341 -0.40 17.96 13.40
C THR A 341 -0.60 16.68 14.19
N ALA A 342 0.04 16.56 15.35
CA ALA A 342 -0.08 15.44 16.28
C ALA A 342 -0.03 15.98 17.71
N ASP A 343 -0.86 15.43 18.60
CA ASP A 343 -0.93 15.83 20.03
C ASP A 343 -1.06 17.35 20.29
N GLY A 344 -1.67 18.07 19.36
CA GLY A 344 -1.85 19.53 19.44
C GLY A 344 -0.61 20.34 19.04
N GLU A 345 0.51 19.68 18.75
CA GLU A 345 1.68 20.30 18.13
C GLU A 345 1.58 20.23 16.61
N THR A 346 2.19 21.18 15.93
CA THR A 346 2.21 21.24 14.46
C THR A 346 3.62 21.52 13.97
N THR A 347 4.11 20.63 13.11
CA THR A 347 5.42 20.72 12.47
C THR A 347 5.24 20.93 10.98
N GLU A 348 6.00 21.88 10.42
CA GLU A 348 6.00 22.18 9.00
C GLU A 348 7.28 21.69 8.34
N TYR A 349 7.12 21.11 7.16
CA TYR A 349 8.21 20.65 6.32
C TYR A 349 8.09 21.27 4.93
N THR A 350 9.23 21.34 4.25
CA THR A 350 9.33 21.75 2.84
C THR A 350 10.11 20.72 2.05
N ARG A 351 9.81 20.60 0.76
CA ARG A 351 10.67 19.88 -0.18
C ARG A 351 10.93 20.75 -1.38
N SER A 352 12.12 20.66 -1.95
CA SER A 352 12.55 21.49 -3.08
C SER A 352 12.16 20.93 -4.45
N GLY A 353 11.57 19.74 -4.51
CA GLY A 353 11.18 19.09 -5.76
C GLY A 353 10.60 17.68 -5.54
N PRO A 354 10.19 16.99 -6.62
CA PRO A 354 9.42 15.75 -6.55
C PRO A 354 10.18 14.57 -5.94
N ASN A 355 11.51 14.58 -6.03
CA ASN A 355 12.39 13.55 -5.46
C ASN A 355 13.24 14.09 -4.29
N ALA A 356 12.98 15.34 -3.86
CA ALA A 356 13.67 15.92 -2.72
C ALA A 356 13.11 15.35 -1.42
N LYS A 357 13.96 15.24 -0.40
CA LYS A 357 13.52 14.89 0.95
C LYS A 357 12.72 16.04 1.54
N TRP A 358 11.79 15.70 2.42
CA TRP A 358 11.14 16.69 3.29
C TRP A 358 12.13 17.16 4.36
N GLU A 359 12.28 18.47 4.48
CA GLU A 359 13.13 19.14 5.45
C GLU A 359 12.23 19.97 6.38
N GLU A 360 12.40 19.81 7.69
CA GLU A 360 11.69 20.60 8.70
C GLU A 360 12.08 22.09 8.58
N LYS A 361 11.11 22.99 8.74
CA LYS A 361 11.30 24.44 8.61
C LYS A 361 12.03 25.10 9.78
#